data_AF-A0A973PE07-F1
#
_entry.id   AF-A0A973PE07-F1
#
_cell.length_a   1.000
_cell.length_b   1.000
_cell.length_c   1.000
_cell.angle_alpha   90.00
_cell.angle_beta   90.00
_cell.angle_gamma   90.00
#
_symmetry.space_group_name_H-M   'P 1'
#
loop_
_entity.id
_entity.type
_entity.pdbx_description
1 polymer ?
#
loop_
_entity_poly.entity_id
_entity_poly.type
_entity_poly.pdbx_seq_one_letter_code
_entity_poly.pdbx_strand_id
1 'polypeptide(L)'
;MAVALTMARMKVAVLRHSFRGQRAQTAGTGAAIGGVLAAGTLYLAFTDLDLLAAAYAVWLLGWMLGPVFMGGGDETLRPEYFAPLGLRPRKLATGLLVAAFVGVAPLVSLAALVGLVVAGVRLGFVNALVALPAAALQLAVFVLASKVTVALVGLALRSRLGAIASGMLNGAILAALGQIWVFFVAFGQSGIPDEVWWLPSGWGLLAVRGQWWALGALAVLVVLLLGAWAALLNRRSGAVRASGRGRSTMRASGADGAIVAKELRTWSRDLVRNHQLTFALS
;
A
#
# COMPACT_ATOMS: atom_id res chain seq x y z
N MET A 1 -10.54 21.05 4.77
CA MET A 1 -11.67 20.13 5.00
C MET A 1 -12.43 19.79 3.72
N ALA A 2 -12.94 20.75 2.94
CA ALA A 2 -13.76 20.46 1.75
C ALA A 2 -13.13 19.45 0.77
N VAL A 3 -11.86 19.64 0.38
CA VAL A 3 -11.16 18.75 -0.58
C VAL A 3 -11.10 17.29 -0.10
N ALA A 4 -10.80 17.06 1.19
CA ALA A 4 -10.70 15.71 1.74
C ALA A 4 -12.06 14.99 1.78
N LEU A 5 -13.11 15.72 2.15
CA LEU A 5 -14.49 15.23 2.11
C LEU A 5 -14.94 14.90 0.68
N THR A 6 -14.60 15.74 -0.30
CA THR A 6 -14.94 15.48 -1.70
C THR A 6 -14.20 14.24 -2.22
N MET A 7 -12.91 14.08 -1.92
CA MET A 7 -12.15 12.89 -2.32
C MET A 7 -12.68 11.60 -1.67
N ALA A 8 -13.07 11.67 -0.40
CA ALA A 8 -13.73 10.55 0.28
C ALA A 8 -15.05 10.18 -0.40
N ARG A 9 -15.90 11.18 -0.71
CA ARG A 9 -17.17 10.97 -1.44
C ARG A 9 -16.94 10.39 -2.84
N MET A 10 -15.93 10.86 -3.56
CA MET A 10 -15.55 10.29 -4.86
C MET A 10 -15.15 8.83 -4.72
N LYS A 11 -14.33 8.47 -3.72
CA LYS A 11 -13.95 7.07 -3.52
C LYS A 11 -15.13 6.19 -3.17
N VAL A 12 -16.05 6.65 -2.33
CA VAL A 12 -17.30 5.94 -2.01
C VAL A 12 -18.16 5.77 -3.27
N ALA A 13 -18.28 6.81 -4.09
CA ALA A 13 -19.03 6.73 -5.34
C ALA A 13 -18.38 5.73 -6.32
N VAL A 14 -17.05 5.76 -6.48
CA VAL A 14 -16.31 4.80 -7.29
C VAL A 14 -16.49 3.39 -6.77
N LEU A 15 -16.37 3.15 -5.46
CA LEU A 15 -16.60 1.84 -4.85
C LEU A 15 -18.01 1.34 -5.14
N ARG A 16 -19.04 2.18 -4.92
CA ARG A 16 -20.44 1.84 -5.23
C ARG A 16 -20.66 1.41 -6.68
N HIS A 17 -19.99 2.06 -7.63
CA HIS A 17 -20.15 1.76 -9.06
C HIS A 17 -19.16 0.69 -9.57
N SER A 18 -18.10 0.37 -8.82
CA SER A 18 -17.10 -0.66 -9.15
C SER A 18 -17.55 -2.08 -8.80
N PHE A 19 -18.67 -2.23 -8.07
CA PHE A 19 -19.29 -3.53 -7.78
C PHE A 19 -20.05 -4.12 -8.99
N ARG A 20 -19.48 -4.04 -10.20
CA ARG A 20 -20.00 -4.73 -11.39
C ARG A 20 -18.86 -5.43 -12.13
N GLY A 21 -19.05 -6.71 -12.45
CA GLY A 21 -18.10 -7.54 -13.20
C GLY A 21 -16.91 -8.08 -12.39
N GLN A 22 -15.80 -8.37 -13.07
CA GLN A 22 -14.63 -9.08 -12.52
C GLN A 22 -13.97 -8.40 -11.31
N ARG A 23 -14.02 -7.07 -11.22
CA ARG A 23 -13.52 -6.30 -10.06
C ARG A 23 -14.36 -6.51 -8.80
N ALA A 24 -15.65 -6.78 -8.94
CA ALA A 24 -16.53 -7.11 -7.81
C ALA A 24 -16.23 -8.50 -7.27
N GLN A 25 -15.95 -9.47 -8.14
CA GLN A 25 -15.51 -10.81 -7.73
C GLN A 25 -14.16 -10.76 -7.00
N THR A 26 -13.15 -10.09 -7.55
CA THR A 26 -11.84 -10.00 -6.86
C THR A 26 -11.93 -9.26 -5.52
N ALA A 27 -12.73 -8.18 -5.45
CA ALA A 27 -12.97 -7.47 -4.20
C ALA A 27 -13.76 -8.32 -3.20
N GLY A 28 -14.77 -9.08 -3.66
CA GLY A 28 -15.58 -9.97 -2.86
C GLY A 28 -14.78 -11.15 -2.29
N THR A 29 -13.97 -11.82 -3.12
CA THR A 29 -13.08 -12.90 -2.68
C THR A 29 -12.03 -12.37 -1.69
N GLY A 30 -11.43 -11.21 -1.96
CA GLY A 30 -10.49 -10.59 -1.02
C GLY A 30 -11.15 -10.21 0.31
N ALA A 31 -12.38 -9.70 0.28
CA ALA A 31 -13.15 -9.39 1.48
C ALA A 31 -13.54 -10.65 2.27
N ALA A 32 -13.92 -11.74 1.59
CA ALA A 32 -14.26 -13.01 2.22
C ALA A 32 -13.05 -13.65 2.90
N ILE A 33 -11.92 -13.77 2.18
CA ILE A 33 -10.66 -14.29 2.75
C ILE A 33 -10.21 -13.41 3.91
N GLY A 34 -10.23 -12.09 3.72
CA GLY A 34 -9.89 -11.13 4.77
C GLY A 34 -10.81 -11.24 5.98
N GLY A 35 -12.11 -11.46 5.77
CA GLY A 35 -13.09 -11.68 6.84
C GLY A 35 -12.83 -12.96 7.63
N VAL A 36 -12.50 -14.07 6.96
CA VAL A 36 -12.10 -15.33 7.61
C VAL A 36 -10.82 -15.14 8.43
N LEU A 37 -9.81 -14.47 7.86
CA LEU A 37 -8.58 -14.16 8.57
C LEU A 37 -8.83 -13.23 9.77
N ALA A 38 -9.72 -12.25 9.65
CA ALA A 38 -10.09 -11.36 10.73
C ALA A 38 -10.82 -12.11 11.85
N ALA A 39 -11.75 -13.01 11.51
CA ALA A 39 -12.43 -13.87 12.48
C ALA A 39 -11.44 -14.80 13.19
N GLY A 40 -10.49 -15.41 12.47
CA GLY A 40 -9.41 -16.21 13.06
C GLY A 40 -8.53 -15.38 14.00
N THR A 41 -8.17 -14.15 13.60
CA THR A 41 -7.41 -13.22 14.45
C THR A 41 -8.18 -12.87 15.72
N LEU A 42 -9.50 -12.67 15.60
CA LEU A 42 -10.37 -12.39 16.75
C LEU A 42 -10.44 -13.58 17.70
N TYR A 43 -10.53 -14.80 17.17
CA TYR A 43 -10.49 -16.03 17.96
C TYR A 43 -9.17 -16.16 18.74
N LEU A 44 -8.03 -15.87 18.10
CA LEU A 44 -6.72 -15.89 18.76
C LEU A 44 -6.64 -14.90 19.94
N ALA A 45 -7.34 -13.76 19.88
CA ALA A 45 -7.39 -12.83 21.01
C ALA A 45 -8.02 -13.42 22.29
N PHE A 46 -8.82 -14.46 22.18
CA PHE A 46 -9.38 -15.19 23.31
C PHE A 46 -8.46 -16.32 23.80
N THR A 47 -7.69 -16.92 22.90
CA THR A 47 -6.89 -18.11 23.20
C THR A 47 -5.47 -17.75 23.64
N ASP A 48 -4.72 -17.04 22.80
CA ASP A 48 -3.27 -16.87 22.97
C ASP A 48 -2.79 -15.55 22.36
N LEU A 49 -2.12 -14.74 23.18
CA LEU A 49 -1.60 -13.43 22.81
C LEU A 49 -0.34 -13.51 21.94
N ASP A 50 0.46 -14.58 22.04
CA ASP A 50 1.67 -14.76 21.23
C ASP A 50 1.29 -15.11 19.79
N LEU A 51 0.29 -15.98 19.63
CA LEU A 51 -0.35 -16.26 18.32
C LEU A 51 -1.01 -15.02 17.73
N LEU A 52 -1.61 -14.16 18.56
CA LEU A 52 -2.20 -12.90 18.12
C LEU A 52 -1.12 -11.91 17.63
N ALA A 53 0.02 -11.81 18.31
CA ALA A 53 1.14 -10.98 17.88
C ALA A 53 1.70 -11.45 16.52
N ALA A 54 1.86 -12.77 16.34
CA ALA A 54 2.25 -13.36 15.06
C ALA A 54 1.21 -13.10 13.96
N ALA A 55 -0.09 -13.21 14.27
CA ALA A 55 -1.15 -12.88 13.32
C ALA A 55 -1.04 -11.42 12.85
N TYR A 56 -0.79 -10.47 13.75
CA TYR A 56 -0.59 -9.07 13.35
C TYR A 56 0.67 -8.83 12.52
N ALA A 57 1.74 -9.62 12.72
CA ALA A 57 2.90 -9.59 11.84
C ALA A 57 2.53 -10.04 10.42
N VAL A 58 1.73 -11.12 10.30
CA VAL A 58 1.20 -11.58 9.01
C VAL A 58 0.32 -10.51 8.36
N TRP A 59 -0.54 -9.83 9.12
CA TRP A 59 -1.33 -8.69 8.62
C TRP A 59 -0.45 -7.57 8.08
N LEU A 60 0.60 -7.17 8.81
CA LEU A 60 1.54 -6.13 8.36
C LEU A 60 2.20 -6.51 7.03
N LEU A 61 2.65 -7.75 6.91
CA LEU A 61 3.26 -8.28 5.68
C LEU A 61 2.26 -8.32 4.53
N GLY A 62 1.04 -8.78 4.78
CA GLY A 62 -0.05 -8.79 3.81
C GLY A 62 -0.35 -7.38 3.27
N TRP A 63 -0.30 -6.36 4.13
CA TRP A 63 -0.47 -4.95 3.72
C TRP A 63 0.69 -4.39 2.90
N MET A 64 1.92 -4.82 3.18
CA MET A 64 3.10 -4.40 2.41
C MET A 64 3.13 -5.08 1.02
N LEU A 65 2.81 -6.37 0.98
CA LEU A 65 2.94 -7.19 -0.23
C LEU A 65 1.69 -7.17 -1.11
N GLY A 66 0.50 -7.12 -0.51
CA GLY A 66 -0.79 -7.21 -1.22
C GLY A 66 -0.92 -6.25 -2.42
N PRO A 67 -0.64 -4.95 -2.26
CA PRO A 67 -0.70 -4.00 -3.38
C PRO A 67 0.36 -4.24 -4.46
N VAL A 68 1.51 -4.83 -4.11
CA VAL A 68 2.59 -5.12 -5.06
C VAL A 68 2.18 -6.27 -5.96
N PHE A 69 1.61 -7.34 -5.40
CA PHE A 69 1.14 -8.50 -6.15
C PHE A 69 -0.12 -8.24 -6.98
N MET A 70 -1.04 -7.38 -6.52
CA MET A 70 -2.23 -7.01 -7.28
C MET A 70 -1.98 -5.96 -8.38
N GLY A 71 -0.72 -5.63 -8.69
CA GLY A 71 -0.39 -4.81 -9.86
C GLY A 71 -0.37 -3.29 -9.63
N GLY A 72 -0.29 -2.83 -8.39
CA GLY A 72 -0.07 -1.41 -8.06
C GLY A 72 -1.21 -0.78 -7.27
N GLY A 73 -0.84 -0.05 -6.22
CA GLY A 73 -1.78 0.41 -5.19
C GLY A 73 -2.95 1.25 -5.71
N ASP A 74 -4.12 1.00 -5.11
CA ASP A 74 -5.39 1.73 -5.20
C ASP A 74 -5.47 2.73 -6.36
N GLU A 75 -5.66 2.19 -7.58
CA GLU A 75 -5.70 2.96 -8.82
C GLU A 75 -6.93 3.89 -8.92
N THR A 76 -7.83 3.82 -7.93
CA THR A 76 -9.09 4.56 -7.89
C THR A 76 -8.87 6.07 -7.84
N LEU A 77 -7.83 6.55 -7.16
CA LEU A 77 -7.52 7.98 -7.04
C LEU A 77 -6.03 8.23 -7.24
N ARG A 78 -5.61 8.34 -8.51
CA ARG A 78 -4.23 8.71 -8.83
C ARG A 78 -4.01 10.21 -8.61
N PRO A 79 -2.92 10.62 -7.93
CA PRO A 79 -2.58 12.04 -7.77
C PRO A 79 -2.43 12.77 -9.11
N GLU A 80 -2.04 12.02 -10.16
CA GLU A 80 -1.91 12.47 -11.54
C GLU A 80 -3.21 13.07 -12.11
N TYR A 81 -4.38 12.52 -11.74
CA TYR A 81 -5.68 13.04 -12.18
C TYR A 81 -6.03 14.38 -11.52
N PHE A 82 -5.42 14.69 -10.38
CA PHE A 82 -5.66 15.92 -9.63
C PHE A 82 -4.56 16.98 -9.86
N ALA A 83 -3.48 16.64 -10.56
CA ALA A 83 -2.42 17.57 -10.92
C ALA A 83 -2.93 18.79 -11.74
N PRO A 84 -3.89 18.64 -12.68
CA PRO A 84 -4.44 19.79 -13.41
C PRO A 84 -5.23 20.78 -12.55
N LEU A 85 -5.66 20.38 -11.34
CA LEU A 85 -6.48 21.22 -10.46
C LEU A 85 -5.66 22.23 -9.64
N GLY A 86 -4.32 22.25 -9.78
CA GLY A 86 -3.46 23.23 -9.10
C GLY A 86 -3.52 23.18 -7.57
N LEU A 87 -3.96 22.06 -6.99
CA LEU A 87 -4.15 21.93 -5.55
C LEU A 87 -2.81 21.94 -4.82
N ARG A 88 -2.75 22.66 -3.69
CA ARG A 88 -1.57 22.66 -2.81
C ARG A 88 -1.24 21.21 -2.39
N PRO A 89 0.02 20.74 -2.49
CA PRO A 89 0.41 19.35 -2.23
C PRO A 89 -0.07 18.81 -0.87
N ARG A 90 -0.06 19.64 0.17
CA ARG A 90 -0.55 19.28 1.52
C ARG A 90 -2.06 18.96 1.55
N LYS A 91 -2.87 19.67 0.76
CA LYS A 91 -4.33 19.43 0.68
C LYS A 91 -4.64 18.17 -0.14
N LEU A 92 -3.84 17.91 -1.16
CA LEU A 92 -3.93 16.69 -1.96
C LEU A 92 -3.54 15.45 -1.14
N ALA A 93 -2.43 15.53 -0.41
CA ALA A 93 -1.96 14.45 0.47
C ALA A 93 -2.99 14.11 1.56
N THR A 94 -3.56 15.11 2.23
CA THR A 94 -4.60 14.87 3.25
C THR A 94 -5.88 14.28 2.64
N GLY A 95 -6.31 14.73 1.46
CA GLY A 95 -7.49 14.16 0.79
C GLY A 95 -7.29 12.71 0.32
N LEU A 96 -6.11 12.41 -0.25
CA LEU A 96 -5.75 11.05 -0.67
C LEU A 96 -5.56 10.12 0.54
N LEU A 97 -5.05 10.63 1.66
CA LEU A 97 -4.91 9.87 2.89
C LEU A 97 -6.28 9.51 3.47
N VAL A 98 -7.19 10.48 3.59
CA VAL A 98 -8.56 10.23 4.05
C VAL A 98 -9.26 9.23 3.13
N ALA A 99 -9.09 9.38 1.82
CA ALA A 99 -9.61 8.40 0.88
C ALA A 99 -8.96 7.02 1.05
N ALA A 100 -7.67 6.92 1.37
CA ALA A 100 -7.01 5.63 1.60
C ALA A 100 -7.61 4.85 2.78
N PHE A 101 -8.05 5.53 3.83
CA PHE A 101 -8.75 4.91 4.97
C PHE A 101 -10.19 4.47 4.63
N VAL A 102 -10.78 5.02 3.57
CA VAL A 102 -12.14 4.65 3.13
C VAL A 102 -12.04 3.50 2.11
N GLY A 103 -12.25 2.27 2.57
CA GLY A 103 -12.26 1.09 1.71
C GLY A 103 -12.58 -0.21 2.44
N VAL A 104 -12.79 -1.29 1.68
CA VAL A 104 -13.10 -2.62 2.24
C VAL A 104 -11.93 -3.19 3.02
N ALA A 105 -10.69 -3.02 2.53
CA ALA A 105 -9.50 -3.54 3.22
C ALA A 105 -9.25 -2.90 4.60
N PRO A 106 -9.33 -1.56 4.79
CA PRO A 106 -9.27 -0.96 6.13
C PRO A 106 -10.37 -1.43 7.07
N LEU A 107 -11.59 -1.69 6.58
CA LEU A 107 -12.69 -2.21 7.41
C LEU A 107 -12.40 -3.62 7.92
N VAL A 108 -11.89 -4.50 7.04
CA VAL A 108 -11.50 -5.85 7.41
C VAL A 108 -10.35 -5.84 8.44
N SER A 109 -9.35 -4.98 8.25
CA SER A 109 -8.27 -4.84 9.23
C SER A 109 -8.72 -4.23 10.54
N LEU A 110 -9.68 -3.29 10.52
CA LEU A 110 -10.32 -2.79 11.74
C LEU A 110 -10.99 -3.94 12.50
N ALA A 111 -11.71 -4.83 11.79
CA ALA A 111 -12.32 -6.01 12.41
C ALA A 111 -11.27 -6.94 13.06
N ALA A 112 -10.12 -7.16 12.42
CA ALA A 112 -9.02 -7.92 13.02
C ALA A 112 -8.41 -7.20 14.26
N LEU A 113 -8.35 -5.88 14.23
CA LEU A 113 -7.83 -5.05 15.33
C LEU A 113 -8.81 -4.91 16.50
N VAL A 114 -10.09 -5.27 16.34
CA VAL A 114 -11.00 -5.47 17.48
C VAL A 114 -10.44 -6.51 18.44
N GLY A 115 -9.65 -7.48 17.96
CA GLY A 115 -8.93 -8.44 18.81
C GLY A 115 -8.02 -7.77 19.84
N LEU A 116 -7.45 -6.61 19.51
CA LEU A 116 -6.61 -5.81 20.41
C LEU A 116 -7.44 -5.19 21.55
N VAL A 117 -8.66 -4.74 21.24
CA VAL A 117 -9.62 -4.22 22.22
C VAL A 117 -10.13 -5.34 23.12
N VAL A 118 -10.45 -6.50 22.55
CA VAL A 118 -10.83 -7.71 23.30
C VAL A 118 -9.72 -8.10 24.28
N ALA A 119 -8.47 -8.17 23.82
CA ALA A 119 -7.33 -8.45 24.69
C ALA A 119 -7.18 -7.40 25.81
N GLY A 120 -7.39 -6.11 25.49
CA GLY A 120 -7.35 -5.03 26.48
C GLY A 120 -8.45 -5.13 27.53
N VAL A 121 -9.68 -5.41 27.13
CA VAL A 121 -10.81 -5.62 28.07
C VAL A 121 -10.53 -6.77 29.03
N ARG A 122 -9.94 -7.88 28.53
CA ARG A 122 -9.58 -9.03 29.37
C ARG A 122 -8.49 -8.70 30.40
N LEU A 123 -7.58 -7.78 30.06
CA LEU A 123 -6.49 -7.36 30.94
C LEU A 123 -6.89 -6.21 31.89
N GLY A 124 -8.05 -5.59 31.70
CA GLY A 124 -8.62 -4.57 32.60
C GLY A 124 -9.08 -3.29 31.92
N PHE A 125 -9.85 -2.46 32.65
CA PHE A 125 -10.47 -1.24 32.11
C PHE A 125 -9.46 -0.22 31.56
N VAL A 126 -8.35 -0.02 32.26
CA VAL A 126 -7.27 0.88 31.81
C VAL A 126 -6.65 0.39 30.51
N ASN A 127 -6.47 -0.92 30.37
CA ASN A 127 -5.88 -1.53 29.18
C ASN A 127 -6.85 -1.48 27.98
N ALA A 128 -8.17 -1.55 28.22
CA ALA A 128 -9.18 -1.32 27.19
C ALA A 128 -9.16 0.11 26.64
N LEU A 129 -8.95 1.11 27.51
CA LEU A 129 -8.82 2.51 27.09
C LEU A 129 -7.58 2.73 26.21
N VAL A 130 -6.49 1.99 26.45
CA VAL A 130 -5.26 2.04 25.64
C VAL A 130 -5.39 1.27 24.34
N ALA A 131 -6.20 0.20 24.33
CA ALA A 131 -6.40 -0.62 23.14
C ALA A 131 -7.05 0.15 21.98
N LEU A 132 -7.93 1.12 22.29
CA LEU A 132 -8.57 1.99 21.29
C LEU A 132 -7.55 2.83 20.48
N PRO A 133 -6.72 3.69 21.11
CA PRO A 133 -5.69 4.45 20.39
C PRO A 133 -4.62 3.53 19.79
N ALA A 134 -4.27 2.42 20.44
CA ALA A 134 -3.33 1.45 19.88
C ALA A 134 -3.86 0.82 18.58
N ALA A 135 -5.13 0.41 18.54
CA ALA A 135 -5.76 -0.12 17.33
C ALA A 135 -5.81 0.91 16.19
N ALA A 136 -6.13 2.16 16.50
CA ALA A 136 -6.14 3.24 15.50
C ALA A 136 -4.74 3.51 14.93
N LEU A 137 -3.72 3.57 15.79
CA LEU A 137 -2.33 3.74 15.37
C LEU A 137 -1.82 2.54 14.57
N GLN A 138 -2.16 1.32 14.99
CA GLN A 138 -1.78 0.09 14.28
C GLN A 138 -2.37 0.04 12.87
N LEU A 139 -3.65 0.40 12.73
CA LEU A 139 -4.30 0.52 11.43
C LEU A 139 -3.60 1.56 10.55
N ALA A 140 -3.21 2.70 11.13
CA ALA A 140 -2.49 3.73 10.42
C ALA A 140 -1.13 3.24 9.93
N VAL A 141 -0.37 2.50 10.75
CA VAL A 141 0.90 1.88 10.35
C VAL A 141 0.68 0.93 9.16
N PHE A 142 -0.32 0.04 9.22
CA PHE A 142 -0.60 -0.89 8.12
C PHE A 142 -0.90 -0.17 6.80
N VAL A 143 -1.80 0.82 6.83
CA VAL A 143 -2.19 1.59 5.64
C VAL A 143 -1.02 2.42 5.10
N LEU A 144 -0.27 3.09 5.98
CA LEU A 144 0.84 3.94 5.56
C LEU A 144 2.03 3.14 5.04
N ALA A 145 2.39 2.03 5.70
CA ALA A 145 3.44 1.14 5.24
C ALA A 145 3.13 0.62 3.83
N SER A 146 1.88 0.20 3.60
CA SER A 146 1.39 -0.20 2.28
C SER A 146 1.59 0.88 1.21
N LYS A 147 1.20 2.14 1.52
CA LYS A 147 1.34 3.26 0.58
C LYS A 147 2.81 3.65 0.33
N VAL A 148 3.65 3.61 1.36
CA VAL A 148 5.10 3.86 1.23
C VAL A 148 5.74 2.79 0.35
N THR A 149 5.43 1.50 0.57
CA THR A 149 5.93 0.40 -0.26
C THR A 149 5.55 0.58 -1.73
N VAL A 150 4.28 0.85 -2.03
CA VAL A 150 3.83 1.11 -3.41
C VAL A 150 4.54 2.32 -4.03
N ALA A 151 4.74 3.39 -3.26
CA ALA A 151 5.41 4.59 -3.73
C ALA A 151 6.90 4.34 -4.02
N LEU A 152 7.57 3.55 -3.17
CA LEU A 152 8.96 3.14 -3.33
C LEU A 152 9.14 2.24 -4.55
N VAL A 153 8.33 1.18 -4.68
CA VAL A 153 8.36 0.28 -5.85
C VAL A 153 8.13 1.08 -7.13
N GLY A 154 7.13 1.97 -7.15
CA GLY A 154 6.84 2.80 -8.31
C GLY A 154 7.87 3.91 -8.59
N LEU A 155 8.77 4.21 -7.66
CA LEU A 155 9.95 5.04 -7.91
C LEU A 155 11.11 4.19 -8.44
N ALA A 156 11.31 3.01 -7.86
CA ALA A 156 12.35 2.07 -8.23
C ALA A 156 12.22 1.62 -9.70
N LEU A 157 10.99 1.33 -10.14
CA LEU A 157 10.65 1.00 -11.53
C LEU A 157 10.96 2.13 -12.55
N ARG A 158 11.27 3.35 -12.11
CA ARG A 158 11.70 4.44 -13.02
C ARG A 158 13.16 4.31 -13.46
N SER A 159 13.93 3.41 -12.85
CA SER A 159 15.33 3.14 -13.21
C SER A 159 15.55 1.64 -13.41
N ARG A 160 16.38 1.23 -14.37
CA ARG A 160 16.67 -0.20 -14.62
C ARG A 160 17.26 -0.88 -13.39
N LEU A 161 18.16 -0.20 -12.68
CA LEU A 161 18.76 -0.69 -11.44
C LEU A 161 17.76 -0.73 -10.27
N GLY A 162 16.88 0.27 -10.14
CA GLY A 162 15.84 0.26 -9.13
C GLY A 162 14.78 -0.83 -9.36
N ALA A 163 14.44 -1.14 -10.61
CA ALA A 163 13.55 -2.26 -10.94
C ALA A 163 14.15 -3.60 -10.49
N ILE A 164 15.45 -3.82 -10.75
CA ILE A 164 16.18 -5.02 -10.33
C ILE A 164 16.28 -5.07 -8.79
N ALA A 165 16.67 -3.98 -8.14
CA ALA A 165 16.78 -3.91 -6.68
C ALA A 165 15.43 -4.09 -5.97
N SER A 166 14.34 -3.54 -6.53
CA SER A 166 12.98 -3.74 -6.04
C SER A 166 12.52 -5.19 -6.21
N GLY A 167 12.79 -5.80 -7.36
CA GLY A 167 12.47 -7.20 -7.61
C GLY A 167 13.25 -8.13 -6.69
N MET A 168 14.54 -7.83 -6.47
CA MET A 168 15.43 -8.59 -5.61
C MET A 168 15.08 -8.42 -4.12
N LEU A 169 14.72 -7.21 -3.67
CA LEU A 169 14.22 -6.98 -2.31
C LEU A 169 12.89 -7.70 -2.08
N ASN A 170 11.95 -7.62 -3.03
CA ASN A 170 10.68 -8.32 -2.93
C ASN A 170 10.88 -9.84 -2.94
N GLY A 171 11.75 -10.34 -3.82
CA GLY A 171 12.15 -11.75 -3.86
C GLY A 171 12.83 -12.22 -2.59
N ALA A 172 13.72 -11.40 -2.01
CA ALA A 172 14.39 -11.69 -0.74
C ALA A 172 13.40 -11.70 0.43
N ILE A 173 12.44 -10.77 0.48
CA ILE A 173 11.37 -10.78 1.49
C ILE A 173 10.54 -12.07 1.36
N LEU A 174 10.15 -12.45 0.14
CA LEU A 174 9.37 -13.67 -0.07
C LEU A 174 10.14 -14.94 0.25
N ALA A 175 11.41 -15.01 -0.17
CA ALA A 175 12.28 -16.13 0.15
C ALA A 175 12.53 -16.22 1.66
N ALA A 176 12.82 -15.09 2.30
CA ALA A 176 12.99 -15.04 3.75
C ALA A 176 11.71 -15.51 4.44
N LEU A 177 10.54 -14.99 4.09
CA LEU A 177 9.26 -15.39 4.69
C LEU A 177 8.89 -16.85 4.43
N GLY A 178 9.19 -17.36 3.22
CA GLY A 178 8.95 -18.76 2.85
C GLY A 178 9.88 -19.74 3.57
N GLN A 179 11.10 -19.31 3.90
CA GLN A 179 12.13 -20.14 4.53
C GLN A 179 12.39 -19.80 6.00
N ILE A 180 11.68 -18.83 6.59
CA ILE A 180 11.95 -18.35 7.95
C ILE A 180 11.83 -19.48 8.99
N TRP A 181 10.94 -20.44 8.72
CA TRP A 181 10.75 -21.64 9.55
C TRP A 181 12.00 -22.52 9.65
N VAL A 182 12.86 -22.53 8.64
CA VAL A 182 14.11 -23.29 8.64
C VAL A 182 15.06 -22.76 9.72
N PHE A 183 15.09 -21.45 9.94
CA PHE A 183 15.88 -20.85 11.01
C PHE A 183 15.30 -21.20 12.38
N PHE A 184 13.97 -21.19 12.56
CA PHE A 184 13.35 -21.59 13.83
C PHE A 184 13.66 -23.06 14.18
N VAL A 185 13.62 -23.96 13.20
CA VAL A 185 14.02 -25.36 13.38
C VAL A 185 15.52 -25.48 13.67
N ALA A 186 16.37 -24.74 12.95
CA ALA A 186 17.83 -24.77 13.13
C ALA A 186 18.29 -24.25 14.50
N PHE A 187 17.59 -23.26 15.07
CA PHE A 187 17.87 -22.74 16.41
C PHE A 187 17.15 -23.49 17.54
N GLY A 188 16.43 -24.58 17.22
CA GLY A 188 15.71 -25.37 18.22
C GLY A 188 14.56 -24.62 18.90
N GLN A 189 14.07 -23.53 18.29
CA GLN A 189 12.93 -22.78 18.84
C GLN A 189 11.64 -23.54 18.54
N SER A 190 11.04 -24.14 19.58
CA SER A 190 9.71 -24.73 19.52
C SER A 190 8.66 -23.70 19.97
N GLY A 191 8.16 -22.89 19.05
CA GLY A 191 7.12 -21.89 19.37
C GLY A 191 7.19 -20.65 18.49
N ILE A 192 6.42 -19.62 18.89
CA ILE A 192 6.52 -18.29 18.27
C ILE A 192 7.72 -17.56 18.88
N PRO A 193 8.61 -16.98 18.06
CA PRO A 193 9.80 -16.29 18.56
C PRO A 193 9.44 -15.03 19.34
N ASP A 194 10.16 -14.74 20.42
CA ASP A 194 10.00 -13.52 21.22
C ASP A 194 10.28 -12.25 20.39
N GLU A 195 11.06 -12.37 19.31
CA GLU A 195 11.39 -11.30 18.36
C GLU A 195 10.13 -10.71 17.69
N VAL A 196 9.04 -11.49 17.58
CA VAL A 196 7.77 -11.03 17.01
C VAL A 196 7.18 -9.85 17.78
N TRP A 197 7.43 -9.78 19.09
CA TRP A 197 6.97 -8.70 19.95
C TRP A 197 7.69 -7.37 19.69
N TRP A 198 8.92 -7.43 19.21
CA TRP A 198 9.73 -6.26 18.86
C TRP A 198 9.36 -5.66 17.51
N LEU A 199 8.62 -6.40 16.68
CA LEU A 199 8.11 -5.88 15.41
C LEU A 199 7.09 -4.75 15.65
N PRO A 200 7.00 -3.76 14.75
CA PRO A 200 5.96 -2.73 14.81
C PRO A 200 4.52 -3.27 14.82
N SER A 201 4.31 -4.54 14.43
CA SER A 201 3.04 -5.25 14.55
C SER A 201 2.67 -5.64 15.99
N GLY A 202 3.66 -5.90 16.85
CA GLY A 202 3.48 -6.32 18.25
C GLY A 202 3.33 -5.16 19.24
N TRP A 203 3.75 -3.95 18.85
CA TRP A 203 3.76 -2.78 19.75
C TRP A 203 2.37 -2.37 20.24
N GLY A 204 1.31 -2.62 19.45
CA GLY A 204 -0.07 -2.42 19.90
C GLY A 204 -0.44 -3.32 21.08
N LEU A 205 -0.04 -4.58 21.05
CA LEU A 205 -0.25 -5.52 22.16
C LEU A 205 0.63 -5.19 23.37
N LEU A 206 1.87 -4.76 23.16
CA LEU A 206 2.76 -4.30 24.25
C LEU A 206 2.16 -3.10 24.99
N ALA A 207 1.59 -2.14 24.26
CA ALA A 207 0.89 -1.00 24.86
C ALA A 207 -0.29 -1.46 25.73
N VAL A 208 -1.07 -2.42 25.24
CA VAL A 208 -2.21 -3.00 25.98
C VAL A 208 -1.77 -3.81 27.21
N ARG A 209 -0.57 -4.41 27.19
CA ARG A 209 0.06 -5.05 28.36
C ARG A 209 0.62 -4.04 29.38
N GLY A 210 0.46 -2.74 29.16
CA GLY A 210 0.90 -1.67 30.06
C GLY A 210 2.27 -1.08 29.72
N GLN A 211 2.86 -1.42 28.56
CA GLN A 211 4.11 -0.81 28.11
C GLN A 211 3.84 0.45 27.26
N TRP A 212 3.56 1.55 27.94
CA TRP A 212 3.13 2.83 27.33
C TRP A 212 4.12 3.41 26.30
N TRP A 213 5.42 3.07 26.41
CA TRP A 213 6.43 3.48 25.44
C TRP A 213 6.11 2.98 24.02
N ALA A 214 5.48 1.80 23.90
CA ALA A 214 5.14 1.20 22.62
C ALA A 214 4.07 2.01 21.87
N LEU A 215 3.17 2.66 22.60
CA LEU A 215 2.16 3.56 22.03
C LEU A 215 2.82 4.84 21.49
N GLY A 216 3.79 5.39 22.23
CA GLY A 216 4.62 6.50 21.76
C GLY A 216 5.43 6.12 20.51
N ALA A 217 6.02 4.94 20.49
CA ALA A 217 6.79 4.43 19.36
C ALA A 217 5.90 4.25 18.10
N LEU A 218 4.67 3.74 18.26
CA LEU A 218 3.68 3.68 17.17
C LEU A 218 3.33 5.07 16.64
N ALA A 219 3.09 6.05 17.52
CA ALA A 219 2.79 7.41 17.11
C ALA A 219 3.95 8.04 16.31
N VAL A 220 5.19 7.86 16.78
CA VAL A 220 6.39 8.31 16.07
C VAL A 220 6.50 7.62 14.70
N LEU A 221 6.30 6.31 14.64
CA LEU A 221 6.35 5.56 13.38
C LEU A 221 5.30 6.05 12.37
N VAL A 222 4.08 6.34 12.82
CA VAL A 222 3.03 6.95 11.99
C VAL A 222 3.48 8.29 11.42
N VAL A 223 4.07 9.16 12.25
CA VAL A 223 4.58 10.47 11.81
C VAL A 223 5.71 10.31 10.79
N LEU A 224 6.63 9.38 11.01
CA LEU A 224 7.73 9.10 10.08
C LEU A 224 7.22 8.57 8.74
N LEU A 225 6.28 7.62 8.76
CA LEU A 225 5.67 7.08 7.54
C LEU A 225 4.86 8.14 6.79
N LEU A 226 4.13 9.02 7.50
CA LEU A 226 3.45 10.17 6.89
C LEU A 226 4.45 11.11 6.22
N GLY A 227 5.56 11.42 6.89
CA GLY A 227 6.64 12.24 6.34
C GLY A 227 7.25 11.61 5.09
N ALA A 228 7.59 10.33 5.15
CA ALA A 228 8.14 9.57 4.01
C ALA A 228 7.15 9.55 2.83
N TRP A 229 5.88 9.27 3.08
CA TRP A 229 4.85 9.25 2.06
C TRP A 229 4.65 10.63 1.42
N ALA A 230 4.57 11.70 2.22
CA ALA A 230 4.46 13.07 1.71
C ALA A 230 5.68 13.48 0.86
N ALA A 231 6.90 13.11 1.30
CA ALA A 231 8.12 13.34 0.54
C ALA A 231 8.12 12.57 -0.79
N LEU A 232 7.71 11.30 -0.77
CA LEU A 232 7.58 10.46 -1.96
C LEU A 232 6.53 11.01 -2.94
N LEU A 233 5.40 11.51 -2.44
CA LEU A 233 4.40 12.20 -3.25
C LEU A 233 4.95 13.45 -3.91
N ASN A 234 5.65 14.31 -3.17
CA ASN A 234 6.25 15.51 -3.74
C ASN A 234 7.28 15.17 -4.83
N ARG A 235 8.08 14.11 -4.63
CA ARG A 235 9.00 13.62 -5.66
C ARG A 235 8.28 13.08 -6.90
N ARG A 236 7.12 12.43 -6.73
CA ARG A 236 6.29 11.93 -7.84
C ARG A 236 5.59 13.05 -8.62
N SER A 237 5.06 14.05 -7.92
CA SER A 237 4.31 15.18 -8.47
C SER A 237 5.21 16.24 -9.09
N GLY A 238 6.39 16.47 -8.51
CA GLY A 238 7.40 17.40 -9.03
C GLY A 238 8.08 16.91 -10.31
N ALA A 239 8.10 15.59 -10.53
CA ALA A 239 8.40 15.02 -11.84
C ALA A 239 7.17 15.12 -12.74
N VAL A 240 6.77 16.37 -13.07
CA VAL A 240 6.18 16.59 -14.39
C VAL A 240 7.16 15.92 -15.33
N ARG A 241 6.73 14.84 -15.99
CA ARG A 241 7.42 14.41 -17.20
C ARG A 241 7.29 15.62 -18.11
N ALA A 242 8.25 16.53 -18.05
CA ALA A 242 8.69 17.19 -19.24
C ALA A 242 8.90 16.00 -20.18
N SER A 243 8.01 15.87 -21.14
CA SER A 243 8.24 15.08 -22.33
C SER A 243 9.55 15.62 -22.90
N GLY A 244 10.68 15.16 -22.33
CA GLY A 244 12.02 15.68 -22.56
C GLY A 244 12.59 15.19 -23.86
N ARG A 245 11.85 14.36 -24.61
CA ARG A 245 11.88 14.50 -26.06
C ARG A 245 11.19 15.81 -26.38
N GLY A 246 12.00 16.87 -26.41
CA GLY A 246 11.67 18.06 -27.16
C GLY A 246 11.01 17.59 -28.45
N ARG A 247 9.77 18.04 -28.69
CA ARG A 247 9.05 17.71 -29.91
C ARG A 247 10.00 18.03 -31.04
N SER A 248 10.65 17.01 -31.61
CA SER A 248 11.38 17.18 -32.85
C SER A 248 10.28 17.54 -33.85
N THR A 249 10.14 18.84 -34.08
CA THR A 249 9.34 19.31 -35.19
C THR A 249 10.10 18.82 -36.40
N MET A 250 9.67 17.69 -36.96
CA MET A 250 10.01 17.33 -38.34
C MET A 250 9.58 18.54 -39.18
N ARG A 251 10.54 19.40 -39.51
CA ARG A 251 10.34 20.57 -40.34
C ARG A 251 10.34 20.05 -41.77
N ALA A 252 9.20 20.16 -42.44
CA ALA A 252 9.12 19.92 -43.86
C ALA A 252 9.43 21.22 -44.60
N SER A 253 10.31 21.18 -45.59
CA SER A 253 10.62 22.31 -46.48
C SER A 253 9.65 22.45 -47.65
N GLY A 254 8.74 21.50 -47.84
CA GLY A 254 7.75 21.47 -48.93
C GLY A 254 6.57 20.54 -48.64
N ALA A 255 5.54 20.58 -49.51
CA ALA A 255 4.29 19.83 -49.34
C ALA A 255 4.51 18.31 -49.25
N ASP A 256 5.37 17.75 -50.09
CA ASP A 256 5.67 16.32 -50.11
C ASP A 256 6.39 15.87 -48.83
N GLY A 257 7.32 16.71 -48.33
CA GLY A 257 7.98 16.48 -47.05
C GLY A 257 7.03 16.54 -45.86
N ALA A 258 5.95 17.32 -45.95
CA ALA A 258 4.94 17.41 -44.90
C ALA A 258 4.07 16.14 -44.86
N ILE A 259 3.77 15.56 -46.01
CA ILE A 259 3.06 14.28 -46.12
C ILE A 259 3.92 13.16 -45.54
N VAL A 260 5.19 13.06 -45.94
CA VAL A 260 6.10 12.02 -45.42
C VAL A 260 6.33 12.16 -43.91
N ALA A 261 6.50 13.40 -43.41
CA ALA A 261 6.63 13.66 -41.99
C ALA A 261 5.34 13.31 -41.20
N LYS A 262 4.16 13.52 -41.79
CA LYS A 262 2.87 13.12 -41.21
C LYS A 262 2.74 11.60 -41.15
N GLU A 263 3.07 10.90 -42.24
CA GLU A 263 2.98 9.45 -42.32
C GLU A 263 3.97 8.78 -41.35
N LEU A 264 5.24 9.19 -41.34
CA LEU A 264 6.24 8.69 -40.40
C LEU A 264 5.86 8.94 -38.93
N ARG A 265 5.26 10.11 -38.64
CA ARG A 265 4.79 10.42 -37.29
C ARG A 265 3.61 9.54 -36.89
N THR A 266 2.68 9.27 -37.81
CA THR A 266 1.54 8.38 -37.57
C THR A 266 2.03 6.95 -37.37
N TRP A 267 2.96 6.49 -38.22
CA TRP A 267 3.63 5.19 -38.11
C TRP A 267 4.33 5.00 -36.76
N SER A 268 5.10 6.00 -36.31
CA SER A 268 5.82 5.93 -35.03
C SER A 268 4.90 5.89 -33.80
N ARG A 269 3.63 6.28 -33.96
CA ARG A 269 2.64 6.37 -32.89
C ARG A 269 1.67 5.20 -32.84
N ASP A 270 1.69 4.34 -33.85
CA ASP A 270 0.90 3.11 -33.84
C ASP A 270 1.54 2.08 -32.91
N LEU A 271 1.02 2.04 -31.69
CA LEU A 271 1.49 1.16 -30.61
C LEU A 271 1.29 -0.32 -30.95
N VAL A 272 0.25 -0.66 -31.72
CA VAL A 272 -0.08 -2.06 -32.05
C VAL A 272 1.00 -2.63 -32.97
N ARG A 273 1.44 -1.85 -33.96
CA ARG A 273 2.47 -2.26 -34.92
C ARG A 273 3.88 -2.24 -34.36
N ASN A 274 4.24 -1.29 -33.50
CA ASN A 274 5.53 -1.35 -32.79
C ASN A 274 5.63 -2.61 -31.93
N HIS A 275 4.51 -3.03 -31.32
CA HIS A 275 4.50 -4.29 -30.56
C HIS A 275 4.78 -5.49 -31.47
N GLN A 276 4.13 -5.56 -32.64
CA GLN A 276 4.34 -6.63 -33.63
C GLN A 276 5.77 -6.67 -34.20
N LEU A 277 6.42 -5.53 -34.42
CA LEU A 277 7.82 -5.47 -34.88
C LEU A 277 8.79 -6.04 -33.84
N THR A 278 8.50 -5.86 -32.55
CA THR A 278 9.33 -6.47 -31.48
C THR A 278 9.28 -7.99 -31.51
N PHE A 279 8.14 -8.58 -31.88
CA PHE A 279 7.97 -10.03 -32.02
C PHE A 279 8.53 -10.60 -33.33
N ALA A 280 8.59 -9.79 -34.39
CA ALA A 280 9.17 -10.20 -35.67
C ALA A 280 10.71 -10.18 -35.67
N LEU A 281 11.32 -9.48 -34.70
CA LEU A 281 12.79 -9.34 -34.55
C LEU A 281 13.34 -10.13 -33.35
N SER A 282 12.49 -10.85 -32.61
CA SER A 282 12.84 -11.77 -31.52
C SER A 282 12.73 -13.22 -31.97
#